data_AF-A0AAP3FWX4-F1
#
_entry.id   AF-A0AAP3FWX4-F1
#
_cell.length_a   1.000
_cell.length_b   1.000
_cell.length_c   1.000
_cell.angle_alpha   90.00
_cell.angle_beta   90.00
_cell.angle_gamma   90.00
#
_symmetry.space_group_name_H-M   'P 1'
#
loop_
_entity.id
_entity.type
_entity.pdbx_description
1 polymer ?
#
loop_
_entity_poly.entity_id
_entity_poly.type
_entity_poly.pdbx_seq_one_letter_code
_entity_poly.pdbx_strand_id
1 'polypeptide(L)' 'MEYNLTVTEQDGQFLVDSREVAELIGKRHDHLLRDIEGYVAVLSQTPTLGADEYFVEVHISQEQERVINIIFLQNGL' A
#
# COMPACT_ATOMS: atom_id res chain seq x y z
N MET A 1 4.62 -8.73 -20.89
CA MET A 1 3.73 -7.63 -20.46
C MET A 1 4.60 -6.68 -19.67
N GLU A 2 4.48 -5.38 -19.96
CA GLU A 2 5.18 -4.32 -19.26
C GLU A 2 4.30 -3.93 -18.07
N TYR A 3 4.85 -3.97 -16.85
CA TYR A 3 4.15 -3.55 -15.64
C TYR A 3 4.56 -2.11 -15.35
N ASN A 4 3.61 -1.20 -15.46
CA ASN A 4 3.84 0.21 -15.16
C ASN A 4 3.34 0.48 -13.75
N LEU A 5 4.18 1.12 -12.94
CA LEU A 5 3.84 1.57 -11.60
C LEU A 5 3.64 3.08 -11.65
N THR A 6 2.47 3.56 -11.23
CA THR A 6 2.19 4.99 -11.16
C THR A 6 2.49 5.49 -9.75
N VAL A 7 3.40 6.47 -9.65
CA VAL A 7 3.69 7.14 -8.39
C VAL A 7 2.97 8.49 -8.36
N THR A 8 2.15 8.70 -7.35
CA THR A 8 1.45 9.97 -7.11
C THR A 8 2.04 10.65 -5.87
N GLU A 9 2.10 11.97 -5.87
CA GLU A 9 2.51 12.74 -4.69
C GLU A 9 1.27 13.36 -4.04
N GLN A 10 1.13 13.19 -2.73
CA GLN A 10 0.06 13.77 -1.95
C GLN A 10 0.60 14.15 -0.57
N ASP A 11 0.46 15.43 -0.19
CA ASP A 11 0.86 15.95 1.12
C ASP A 11 2.33 15.64 1.49
N GLY A 12 3.24 15.67 0.51
CA GLY A 12 4.66 15.35 0.67
C GLY A 12 4.98 13.85 0.71
N GLN A 13 3.99 12.99 0.47
CA GLN A 13 4.14 11.54 0.48
C GLN A 13 3.96 10.98 -0.94
N PHE A 14 4.85 10.06 -1.34
CA PHE A 14 4.70 9.34 -2.59
C PHE A 14 3.85 8.09 -2.37
N LEU A 15 2.79 7.92 -3.14
CA LEU A 15 1.80 6.85 -3.00
C LEU A 15 1.73 6.02 -4.29
N VAL A 16 1.52 4.72 -4.13
CA VAL A 16 1.24 3.79 -5.23
C VAL A 16 -0.02 2.96 -4.93
N ASP A 17 -0.73 2.58 -5.99
CA ASP A 17 -1.95 1.79 -5.88
C ASP A 17 -1.64 0.32 -5.63
N SER A 18 -2.23 -0.27 -4.58
CA SER A 18 -2.09 -1.71 -4.28
C SER A 18 -2.41 -2.65 -5.44
N ARG A 19 -3.25 -2.26 -6.40
CA ARG A 19 -3.59 -3.07 -7.59
C ARG A 19 -2.42 -3.15 -8.55
N GLU A 20 -1.79 -2.01 -8.85
CA GLU A 20 -0.57 -1.95 -9.68
C GLU A 20 0.58 -2.72 -9.02
N VAL A 21 0.70 -2.62 -7.69
CA VAL A 21 1.70 -3.39 -6.93
C VAL A 21 1.42 -4.88 -7.00
N ALA A 22 0.16 -5.32 -6.87
CA ALA A 22 -0.22 -6.72 -6.96
C ALA A 22 0.12 -7.30 -8.35
N GLU A 23 -0.17 -6.56 -9.42
CA GLU A 23 0.22 -6.92 -10.78
C GLU A 23 1.74 -7.01 -10.94
N LEU A 24 2.48 -6.02 -10.43
CA LEU A 24 3.95 -5.95 -10.51
C LEU A 24 4.62 -7.17 -9.86
N ILE A 25 4.12 -7.62 -8.72
CA ILE A 25 4.66 -8.78 -8.00
C ILE A 25 4.01 -10.11 -8.42
N GLY A 26 3.10 -10.10 -9.40
CA GLY A 26 2.41 -11.29 -9.90
C GLY A 26 1.53 -11.97 -8.85
N LYS A 27 0.88 -11.20 -7.98
CA LYS A 27 0.03 -11.68 -6.89
C LYS A 27 -1.41 -11.23 -7.07
N ARG A 28 -2.38 -12.02 -6.59
CA ARG A 28 -3.78 -11.58 -6.52
C ARG A 28 -3.91 -10.41 -5.53
N HIS A 29 -4.67 -9.39 -5.92
CA HIS A 29 -4.84 -8.17 -5.13
C HIS A 29 -5.40 -8.43 -3.73
N ASP A 30 -6.39 -9.31 -3.57
CA ASP A 30 -6.95 -9.70 -2.27
C ASP A 30 -5.92 -10.38 -1.34
N HIS A 31 -4.99 -11.17 -1.88
CA HIS A 31 -3.91 -11.76 -1.10
C HIS A 31 -2.89 -10.70 -0.68
N LEU A 32 -2.62 -9.70 -1.53
CA LEU A 32 -1.76 -8.57 -1.15
C LEU A 32 -2.41 -7.75 -0.02
N LEU A 33 -3.70 -7.43 -0.15
CA LEU A 33 -4.44 -6.72 0.89
C LEU A 33 -4.40 -7.46 2.24
N ARG A 34 -4.62 -8.78 2.23
CA ARG A 34 -4.54 -9.61 3.44
C ARG A 34 -3.16 -9.56 4.09
N ASP A 35 -2.10 -9.59 3.31
CA ASP A 35 -0.73 -9.52 3.83
C ASP A 35 -0.44 -8.13 4.41
N ILE A 36 -0.88 -7.06 3.75
CA ILE A 36 -0.77 -5.69 4.26
C ILE A 36 -1.50 -5.57 5.60
N GLU A 37 -2.74 -6.05 5.69
CA GLU A 37 -3.50 -6.07 6.95
C GLU A 37 -2.76 -6.84 8.05
N GLY A 38 -2.15 -7.98 7.71
CA GLY A 38 -1.32 -8.75 8.63
C GLY A 38 -0.09 -7.97 9.10
N TYR A 39 0.60 -7.27 8.19
CA TYR A 39 1.75 -6.43 8.53
C TYR A 39 1.35 -5.24 9.38
N VAL A 40 0.28 -4.52 9.03
CA VAL A 40 -0.26 -3.44 9.85
C VAL A 40 -0.60 -3.97 11.24
N ALA A 41 -1.32 -5.09 11.35
CA ALA A 41 -1.67 -5.66 12.66
C ALA A 41 -0.44 -6.00 13.52
N VAL A 42 0.64 -6.52 12.92
CA VAL A 42 1.89 -6.82 13.65
C VAL A 42 2.66 -5.54 14.01
N LEU A 43 2.79 -4.62 13.07
CA LEU A 43 3.58 -3.39 13.22
C LEU A 43 2.88 -2.38 14.14
N SER A 44 1.55 -2.28 14.12
CA SER A 44 0.78 -1.41 15.03
C SER A 44 0.81 -1.90 16.48
N GLN A 45 1.08 -3.19 16.71
CA GLN A 45 1.28 -3.74 18.07
C GLN A 45 2.67 -3.41 18.63
N THR A 46 3.59 -2.94 17.79
CA THR A 46 4.94 -2.53 18.19
C THR A 46 5.07 -1.01 18.07
N PRO A 47 5.07 -0.25 19.19
CA PRO A 47 5.10 1.21 19.15
C PRO A 47 6.36 1.79 18.47
N THR A 48 7.38 0.98 18.24
CA THR A 48 8.64 1.38 17.60
C THR A 48 8.63 1.25 16.07
N LEU A 49 7.67 0.53 15.47
CA LEU A 49 7.70 0.20 14.03
C LEU A 49 6.69 0.99 13.18
N GLY A 50 5.81 1.80 13.78
CA GLY A 50 5.08 2.87 13.10
C GLY A 50 4.29 2.46 11.86
N ALA A 51 3.47 1.40 11.91
CA ALA A 51 2.72 0.90 10.74
C ALA A 51 1.94 1.99 9.96
N ASP A 52 1.37 2.93 10.69
CA ASP A 52 0.58 4.05 10.15
C ASP A 52 1.43 5.02 9.31
N GLU A 53 2.76 4.95 9.40
CA GLU A 53 3.69 5.74 8.58
C GLU A 53 3.88 5.17 7.17
N TYR A 54 3.44 3.92 6.92
CA TYR A 54 3.74 3.20 5.67
C TYR A 54 2.48 2.85 4.86
N PHE A 55 1.31 2.79 5.48
CA PHE A 55 0.08 2.33 4.84
C PHE A 55 -1.09 3.30 5.08
N VAL A 56 -1.74 3.73 4.00
CA VAL A 56 -2.96 4.55 4.06
C VAL A 56 -4.12 3.81 3.39
N GLU A 57 -5.11 3.42 4.18
CA GLU A 57 -6.32 2.78 3.66
C GLU A 57 -7.29 3.83 3.10
N VAL A 58 -7.74 3.63 1.86
CA VAL A 58 -8.76 4.47 1.22
C VAL A 58 -9.92 3.63 0.71
N HIS A 59 -11.14 4.10 0.93
CA HIS A 59 -12.35 3.41 0.46
C HIS A 59 -12.98 4.20 -0.70
N ILE A 60 -12.97 3.64 -1.90
CA ILE A 60 -13.54 4.30 -3.08
C ILE A 60 -15.01 3.88 -3.22
N SER A 61 -15.90 4.82 -2.87
CA SER A 61 -17.35 4.62 -2.73
C SER A 61 -18.14 4.33 -4.03
N GLN A 62 -17.49 4.28 -5.20
CA GLN A 62 -18.19 4.14 -6.49
C GLN A 62 -18.17 2.71 -7.05
N GLU A 63 -17.28 1.81 -6.60
CA GLU A 63 -17.21 0.41 -7.07
C GLU A 63 -16.74 -0.61 -6.02
N GLN A 64 -17.15 -0.50 -4.74
CA GLN A 64 -16.99 -1.56 -3.71
C GLN A 64 -15.56 -2.13 -3.45
N GLU A 65 -14.53 -1.71 -4.18
CA GLU A 65 -13.18 -2.27 -4.10
C GLU A 65 -12.36 -1.49 -3.06
N ARG A 66 -11.81 -2.23 -2.11
CA ARG A 66 -10.89 -1.67 -1.11
C ARG A 66 -9.52 -1.51 -1.76
N VAL A 67 -8.95 -0.32 -1.67
CA VAL A 67 -7.62 -0.01 -2.18
C VAL A 67 -6.78 0.54 -1.02
N ILE A 68 -5.57 0.00 -0.84
CA ILE A 68 -4.62 0.55 0.11
C ILE A 68 -3.55 1.26 -0.71
N ASN A 69 -3.31 2.54 -0.42
CA ASN A 69 -2.18 3.25 -0.98
C ASN A 69 -0.94 2.96 -0.14
N ILE A 70 0.12 2.54 -0.82
CA ILE A 70 1.39 2.19 -0.18
C ILE A 70 2.31 3.40 -0.29
N ILE A 71 2.87 3.83 0.84
CA ILE A 71 3.81 4.96 0.86
C ILE A 71 5.19 4.51 0.41
N PHE A 72 5.76 5.21 -0.57
CA PHE A 72 7.16 5.13 -0.95
C PHE A 72 7.98 6.08 -0.07
N LEU A 73 8.70 5.54 0.92
CA LEU A 73 9.68 6.32 1.64
C LEU A 73 10.91 6.56 0.75
N GLN A 74 11.26 7.82 0.52
CA GLN A 74 12.55 8.20 -0.08
C GLN A 74 13.72 8.10 0.90
N ASN A 75 13.55 7.43 2.03
CA ASN A 75 14.63 7.26 3.00
C ASN A 75 15.56 6.15 2.50
N GLY A 76 16.64 6.60 1.86
CA GLY A 76 17.75 5.76 1.45
C GLY A 76 18.25 4.87 2.59
N LEU A 77 18.41 3.60 2.24
CA LEU A 77 19.55 2.81 2.67
C LEU A 77 20.65 2.95 1.61
#